data_AF-A0AA39K225-F1
#
_entry.id   AF-A0AA39K225-F1
#
_cell.length_a   1.000
_cell.length_b   1.000
_cell.length_c   1.000
_cell.angle_alpha   90.00
_cell.angle_beta   90.00
_cell.angle_gamma   90.00
#
_symmetry.space_group_name_H-M   'P 1'
#
loop_
_entity.id
_entity.type
_entity.pdbx_description
1 polymer ?
#
loop_
_entity_poly.entity_id
_entity_poly.type
_entity_poly.pdbx_seq_one_letter_code
_entity_poly.pdbx_strand_id
1 'polypeptide(L)'
;MLLANVSWVSRMPRLLQLASPVYAKPHKLCFSHCDLNKTNILVAEDGRLAAIIDWEAAGWFPEYWEYTTREMQNLDTEVLATFWKAVGVFENECYDKELELERGLWRSTGDTAVPPGFWPDDPLDRPLHDHNDVIW
;
A
#
# COMPACT_ATOMS: atom_id res chain seq x y z
N MET A 1 21.79 -8.04 33.18
CA MET A 1 20.62 -8.73 32.56
C MET A 1 19.46 -7.75 32.34
N LEU A 2 19.57 -6.78 31.44
CA LEU A 2 18.48 -5.84 31.11
C LEU A 2 18.30 -5.58 29.60
N LEU A 3 19.19 -6.11 28.74
CA LEU A 3 19.16 -5.86 27.29
C LEU A 3 18.66 -7.04 26.45
N ALA A 4 18.42 -8.22 27.05
CA ALA A 4 17.93 -9.40 26.33
C ALA A 4 16.41 -9.36 26.03
N ASN A 5 15.66 -8.44 26.67
CA ASN A 5 14.21 -8.30 26.49
C ASN A 5 13.82 -7.12 25.57
N VAL A 6 14.77 -6.55 24.83
CA VAL A 6 14.52 -5.42 23.91
C VAL A 6 14.92 -5.76 22.46
N SER A 7 14.97 -7.05 22.11
CA SER A 7 15.09 -7.44 20.70
C SER A 7 13.72 -7.35 20.05
N TRP A 8 13.47 -6.31 19.26
CA TRP A 8 12.35 -6.30 18.34
C TRP A 8 12.52 -7.46 17.36
N VAL A 9 11.52 -8.33 17.28
CA VAL A 9 11.49 -9.37 16.25
C VAL A 9 11.39 -8.66 14.91
N SER A 10 12.36 -8.89 14.02
CA SER A 10 12.37 -8.26 12.70
C SER A 10 11.19 -8.78 11.88
N ARG A 11 10.40 -7.86 11.29
CA ARG A 11 9.34 -8.18 10.32
C ARG A 11 9.87 -8.56 8.94
N MET A 12 11.18 -8.45 8.70
CA MET A 12 11.78 -8.70 7.38
C MET A 12 11.46 -10.08 6.79
N PRO A 13 11.56 -11.21 7.53
CA PRO A 13 11.22 -12.52 6.97
C PRO A 13 9.78 -12.59 6.45
N ARG A 14 8.82 -11.98 7.17
CA ARG A 14 7.42 -11.92 6.75
C ARG A 14 7.23 -11.03 5.52
N LEU A 15 7.89 -9.88 5.47
CA LEU A 15 7.85 -8.98 4.31
C LEU A 15 8.41 -9.67 3.06
N LEU A 16 9.48 -10.45 3.20
CA LEU A 16 10.04 -11.22 2.08
C LEU A 16 9.08 -12.31 1.59
N GLN A 17 8.35 -12.98 2.49
CA GLN A 17 7.29 -13.93 2.09
C GLN A 17 6.16 -13.26 1.32
N LEU A 18 5.72 -12.07 1.76
CA LEU A 18 4.70 -11.28 1.07
C LEU A 18 5.21 -10.77 -0.30
N ALA A 19 6.48 -10.40 -0.38
CA ALA A 19 7.10 -9.86 -1.59
C ALA A 19 7.32 -10.92 -2.67
N SER A 20 7.63 -12.16 -2.30
CA SER A 20 7.91 -13.26 -3.23
C SER A 20 6.86 -13.43 -4.34
N PRO A 21 5.56 -13.60 -4.05
CA PRO A 21 4.54 -13.72 -5.11
C PRO A 21 4.33 -12.43 -5.92
N VAL A 22 4.58 -11.26 -5.33
CA VAL A 22 4.45 -9.96 -6.01
C VAL A 22 5.55 -9.76 -7.04
N TYR A 23 6.80 -10.07 -6.67
CA TYR A 23 7.96 -9.97 -7.56
C TYR A 23 8.03 -11.08 -8.60
N ALA A 24 7.41 -12.23 -8.35
CA ALA A 24 7.27 -13.29 -9.34
C ALA A 24 6.26 -12.95 -10.46
N LYS A 25 5.34 -12.02 -10.22
CA LYS A 25 4.38 -11.54 -11.21
C LYS A 25 4.98 -10.37 -11.99
N PRO A 26 5.05 -10.44 -13.34
CA PRO A 26 5.47 -9.29 -14.12
C PRO A 26 4.40 -8.20 -14.07
N HIS A 27 4.83 -6.96 -13.84
CA HIS A 27 3.99 -5.78 -13.85
C HIS A 27 4.43 -4.87 -14.99
N LYS A 28 3.47 -4.19 -15.65
CA LYS A 28 3.84 -3.13 -16.59
C LYS A 28 4.40 -1.94 -15.82
N LEU A 29 5.37 -1.27 -16.43
CA LEU A 29 5.90 0.00 -15.92
C LEU A 29 4.99 1.14 -16.42
N CYS A 30 4.40 1.87 -15.50
CA CYS A 30 3.45 2.95 -15.76
C CYS A 30 3.95 4.25 -15.12
N PHE A 31 3.73 5.38 -15.79
CA PHE A 31 3.94 6.68 -15.18
C PHE A 31 2.77 6.94 -14.22
N SER A 32 3.03 6.85 -12.92
CA SER A 32 2.04 6.95 -11.84
C SER A 32 2.15 8.29 -11.15
N HIS A 33 1.02 8.81 -10.65
CA HIS A 33 0.98 10.08 -9.94
C HIS A 33 1.54 9.95 -8.52
N CYS A 34 1.31 8.80 -7.88
CA CYS A 34 1.75 8.48 -6.50
C CYS A 34 1.12 9.33 -5.39
N ASP A 35 0.29 10.30 -5.75
CA ASP A 35 -0.54 11.08 -4.81
C ASP A 35 -1.88 11.49 -5.45
N LEU A 36 -2.52 10.59 -6.21
CA LEU A 36 -3.77 10.93 -6.88
C LEU A 36 -4.93 10.86 -5.90
N ASN A 37 -5.12 11.93 -5.13
CA ASN A 37 -6.24 12.10 -4.22
C ASN A 37 -7.24 13.15 -4.74
N LYS A 38 -8.43 13.26 -4.12
CA LYS A 38 -9.48 14.19 -4.58
C LYS A 38 -9.07 15.66 -4.61
N THR A 39 -8.10 16.10 -3.79
CA THR A 39 -7.65 17.50 -3.78
C THR A 39 -6.73 17.82 -4.95
N ASN A 40 -6.19 16.79 -5.59
CA ASN A 40 -5.32 16.87 -6.76
C ASN A 40 -6.08 16.67 -8.08
N ILE A 41 -7.40 16.51 -8.02
CA ILE A 41 -8.29 16.37 -9.19
C ILE A 41 -9.20 17.60 -9.28
N LEU A 42 -9.00 18.42 -10.31
CA LEU A 42 -9.82 19.60 -10.57
C LEU A 42 -10.95 19.24 -11.52
N VAL A 43 -12.17 19.65 -11.16
CA VAL A 43 -13.39 19.40 -11.94
C VAL A 43 -14.01 20.75 -12.30
N ALA A 44 -14.39 20.92 -13.57
CA ALA A 44 -15.07 22.12 -14.05
C ALA A 44 -16.52 22.19 -13.53
N GLU A 45 -17.16 23.36 -13.65
CA GLU A 45 -18.55 23.57 -13.18
C GLU A 45 -19.55 22.59 -13.82
N ASP A 46 -19.26 22.08 -15.01
CA ASP A 46 -20.09 21.12 -15.73
C ASP A 46 -19.76 19.64 -15.42
N GLY A 47 -18.93 19.38 -14.41
CA GLY A 47 -18.60 18.04 -13.94
C GLY A 47 -17.51 17.31 -14.74
N ARG A 48 -16.91 17.96 -15.76
CA ARG A 48 -15.80 17.37 -16.53
C ARG A 48 -14.47 17.54 -15.80
N LEU A 49 -13.58 16.54 -15.94
CA LEU A 49 -12.19 16.64 -15.49
C LEU A 49 -11.51 17.84 -16.16
N ALA A 50 -11.05 18.79 -15.36
CA ALA A 50 -10.36 19.99 -15.82
C ALA A 50 -8.84 19.80 -15.80
N ALA A 51 -8.29 19.25 -14.71
CA ALA A 51 -6.86 18.99 -14.58
C ALA A 51 -6.56 17.97 -13.47
N ILE A 52 -5.37 17.35 -13.57
CA ILE A 52 -4.71 16.66 -12.47
C ILE A 52 -3.47 17.47 -12.12
N ILE A 53 -3.31 17.82 -10.85
CA ILE A 53 -2.24 18.69 -10.34
C ILE A 53 -1.40 17.96 -9.29
N ASP A 54 -0.29 18.59 -8.87
CA ASP A 54 0.58 18.11 -7.79
C ASP A 54 1.38 16.83 -8.12
N TRP A 55 2.09 16.89 -9.25
CA TRP A 55 2.88 15.78 -9.80
C TRP A 55 4.26 15.60 -9.15
N GLU A 56 4.55 16.21 -8.00
CA GLU A 56 5.90 16.18 -7.41
C GLU A 56 6.34 14.80 -6.92
N ALA A 57 5.38 13.92 -6.60
CA ALA A 57 5.61 12.53 -6.22
C ALA A 57 5.63 11.55 -7.42
N ALA A 58 5.36 12.05 -8.63
CA ALA A 58 5.13 11.20 -9.79
C ALA A 58 6.42 10.51 -10.29
N GLY A 59 6.25 9.33 -10.88
CA GLY A 59 7.37 8.57 -11.42
C GLY A 59 6.96 7.31 -12.15
N TRP A 60 7.95 6.50 -12.53
CA TRP A 60 7.72 5.20 -13.18
C TRP A 60 7.63 4.10 -12.14
N PHE A 61 6.44 3.54 -11.96
CA PHE A 61 6.12 2.52 -10.97
C PHE A 61 5.37 1.35 -11.61
N PRO A 62 5.28 0.19 -10.92
CA PRO A 62 4.41 -0.90 -11.36
C PRO A 62 2.96 -0.45 -11.58
N GLU A 63 2.24 -1.06 -12.52
CA GLU A 63 0.84 -0.71 -12.85
C GLU A 63 -0.13 -0.77 -11.64
N TYR A 64 0.20 -1.54 -10.60
CA TYR A 64 -0.60 -1.61 -9.37
C TYR A 64 -0.45 -0.40 -8.44
N TRP A 65 0.55 0.46 -8.65
CA TRP A 65 0.97 1.46 -7.66
C TRP A 65 -0.11 2.50 -7.36
N GLU A 66 -0.83 2.95 -8.37
CA GLU A 66 -1.93 3.91 -8.20
C GLU A 66 -3.08 3.27 -7.40
N TYR A 67 -3.34 1.97 -7.63
CA TYR A 67 -4.35 1.23 -6.90
C TYR A 67 -4.01 1.11 -5.41
N THR A 68 -2.77 0.72 -5.07
CA THR A 68 -2.35 0.57 -3.68
C THR A 68 -2.28 1.90 -2.96
N THR A 69 -1.77 2.95 -3.62
CA THR A 69 -1.71 4.30 -3.04
C THR A 69 -3.11 4.87 -2.78
N ARG A 70 -4.06 4.66 -3.71
CA ARG A 70 -5.47 4.98 -3.49
C ARG A 70 -6.04 4.31 -2.24
N GLU A 71 -5.77 3.02 -2.05
CA GLU A 71 -6.24 2.28 -0.86
C GLU A 71 -5.65 2.83 0.44
N MET A 72 -4.40 3.29 0.41
CA MET A 72 -3.78 4.00 1.54
C MET A 72 -4.51 5.32 1.84
N GLN A 73 -4.82 6.10 0.80
CA GLN A 73 -5.44 7.43 0.94
C GLN A 73 -6.93 7.38 1.27
N ASN A 74 -7.60 6.26 0.97
CA ASN A 74 -9.04 6.08 1.19
C ASN A 74 -9.39 5.52 2.58
N LEU A 75 -8.41 5.30 3.46
CA LEU A 75 -8.66 4.90 4.84
C LEU A 75 -9.68 5.87 5.48
N ASP A 76 -10.88 5.35 5.76
CA ASP A 76 -11.96 5.98 6.55
C ASP A 76 -12.81 7.10 5.91
N THR A 77 -13.01 7.13 4.59
CA THR A 77 -14.03 8.06 4.02
C THR A 77 -14.98 7.46 2.98
N GLU A 78 -16.28 7.42 3.32
CA GLU A 78 -17.38 7.05 2.41
C GLU A 78 -17.41 7.94 1.15
N VAL A 79 -17.01 9.21 1.31
CA VAL A 79 -16.93 10.18 0.21
C VAL A 79 -15.89 9.76 -0.83
N LEU A 80 -14.68 9.35 -0.42
CA LEU A 80 -13.66 8.92 -1.38
C LEU A 80 -14.02 7.58 -2.02
N ALA A 81 -14.60 6.65 -1.26
CA ALA A 81 -15.09 5.39 -1.82
C ALA A 81 -16.15 5.62 -2.91
N THR A 82 -17.09 6.54 -2.66
CA THR A 82 -18.13 6.93 -3.63
C THR A 82 -17.52 7.59 -4.85
N PHE A 83 -16.55 8.49 -4.65
CA PHE A 83 -15.83 9.16 -5.75
C PHE A 83 -15.16 8.13 -6.67
N TRP A 84 -14.32 7.25 -6.12
CA TRP A 84 -13.59 6.27 -6.93
C TRP A 84 -14.48 5.25 -7.63
N LYS A 85 -15.59 4.87 -6.99
CA LYS A 85 -16.63 4.06 -7.62
C LYS A 85 -17.26 4.78 -8.83
N ALA A 86 -17.49 6.09 -8.72
CA ALA A 86 -18.02 6.87 -9.84
C ALA A 86 -17.02 7.02 -11.00
N VAL A 87 -15.70 7.07 -10.72
CA VAL A 87 -14.67 7.11 -11.77
C VAL A 87 -14.53 5.76 -12.49
N GLY A 88 -14.78 4.63 -11.80
CA GLY A 88 -14.87 3.31 -12.43
C GLY A 88 -13.56 2.74 -12.99
N VAL A 89 -12.41 3.32 -12.66
CA VAL A 89 -11.10 2.95 -13.22
C VAL A 89 -10.50 1.67 -12.63
N PHE A 90 -10.92 1.25 -11.43
CA PHE A 90 -10.27 0.16 -10.68
C PHE A 90 -11.19 -1.06 -10.47
N GLU A 91 -12.35 -1.13 -11.11
CA GLU A 91 -13.36 -2.17 -10.81
C GLU A 91 -12.94 -3.60 -11.23
N ASN A 92 -11.96 -3.74 -12.13
CA ASN A 92 -11.51 -5.02 -12.66
C ASN A 92 -10.08 -5.41 -12.25
N GLU A 93 -9.41 -4.57 -11.45
CA GLU A 93 -8.02 -4.79 -11.08
C GLU A 93 -7.93 -5.44 -9.70
N CYS A 94 -7.40 -6.66 -9.67
CA CYS A 94 -7.18 -7.44 -8.45
C CYS A 94 -5.68 -7.46 -8.15
N TYR A 95 -5.24 -6.54 -7.28
CA TYR A 95 -3.88 -6.42 -6.77
C TYR A 95 -3.82 -6.73 -5.27
N ASP A 96 -4.59 -7.74 -4.82
CA ASP A 96 -4.76 -8.04 -3.40
C ASP A 96 -3.44 -8.39 -2.71
N LYS A 97 -2.54 -9.09 -3.41
CA LYS A 97 -1.22 -9.50 -2.88
C LYS A 97 -0.26 -8.32 -2.79
N GLU A 98 -0.30 -7.46 -3.80
CA GLU A 98 0.48 -6.23 -3.86
C GLU A 98 0.00 -5.28 -2.75
N LEU A 99 -1.31 -5.14 -2.58
CA LEU A 99 -1.91 -4.37 -1.48
C LEU A 99 -1.56 -4.97 -0.10
N GLU A 100 -1.54 -6.29 0.05
CA GLU A 100 -1.09 -6.94 1.28
C GLU A 100 0.38 -6.63 1.58
N LEU A 101 1.26 -6.71 0.58
CA LEU A 101 2.67 -6.33 0.70
C LEU A 101 2.83 -4.86 1.09
N GLU A 102 2.18 -3.94 0.39
CA GLU A 102 2.28 -2.50 0.64
C GLU A 102 1.76 -2.16 2.05
N ARG A 103 0.62 -2.73 2.48
CA ARG A 103 0.15 -2.61 3.87
C ARG A 103 1.19 -3.14 4.87
N GLY A 104 1.88 -4.21 4.52
CA GLY A 104 3.02 -4.77 5.26
C GLY A 104 4.15 -3.75 5.43
N LEU A 105 4.55 -3.12 4.33
CA LEU A 105 5.61 -2.12 4.27
C LEU A 105 5.24 -0.87 5.06
N TRP A 106 4.07 -0.27 4.82
CA TRP A 106 3.65 0.97 5.50
C TRP A 106 3.60 0.83 7.03
N ARG A 107 3.15 -0.32 7.52
CA ARG A 107 3.12 -0.65 8.97
C ARG A 107 4.51 -0.87 9.57
N SER A 108 5.53 -1.05 8.73
CA SER A 108 6.90 -1.36 9.13
C SER A 108 7.85 -0.18 8.94
N THR A 109 7.56 0.74 8.01
CA THR A 109 8.38 1.92 7.69
C THR A 109 7.94 3.18 8.44
N GLY A 110 6.74 3.18 9.02
CA GLY A 110 6.18 4.34 9.72
C GLY A 110 5.40 5.31 8.83
N ASP A 111 5.22 5.01 7.54
CA ASP A 111 4.47 5.85 6.59
C ASP A 111 3.00 6.02 6.97
N THR A 112 2.38 5.00 7.59
CA THR A 112 1.00 5.14 8.08
C THR A 112 0.88 5.96 9.36
N ALA A 113 1.99 6.46 9.93
CA ALA A 113 2.05 7.02 11.30
C ALA A 113 1.49 6.06 12.37
N VAL A 114 1.31 4.77 12.03
CA VAL A 114 0.88 3.71 12.93
C VAL A 114 2.14 3.02 13.43
N PRO A 115 2.53 3.23 14.70
CA PRO A 115 3.71 2.57 15.24
C PRO A 115 3.48 1.04 15.30
N PRO A 116 4.54 0.22 15.11
CA PRO A 116 4.48 -1.21 15.41
C PRO A 116 3.89 -1.46 16.79
N GLY A 117 2.97 -2.42 16.90
CA GLY A 117 2.27 -2.74 18.15
C GLY A 117 1.03 -1.88 18.47
N PHE A 118 0.64 -0.93 17.62
CA PHE A 118 -0.65 -0.22 17.77
C PHE A 118 -1.85 -1.17 17.64
N TRP A 119 -1.74 -2.21 16.81
CA TRP A 119 -2.78 -3.22 16.66
C TRP A 119 -2.41 -4.43 17.52
N PRO A 120 -3.20 -4.75 18.57
CA PRO A 120 -3.07 -6.02 19.26
C PRO A 120 -3.32 -7.12 18.23
N ASP A 121 -2.34 -8.00 18.00
CA ASP A 121 -2.39 -9.11 17.03
C ASP A 121 -2.18 -8.76 15.55
N ASP A 122 -1.37 -7.73 15.24
CA ASP A 122 -0.90 -7.46 13.88
C ASP A 122 -0.36 -8.77 13.24
N PRO A 123 -0.94 -9.27 12.13
CA PRO A 123 -0.49 -10.50 11.49
C PRO A 123 0.99 -10.47 11.07
N LEU A 124 1.58 -9.28 10.96
CA LEU A 124 3.01 -9.09 10.67
C LEU A 124 3.92 -9.34 11.89
N ASP A 125 3.37 -9.27 13.11
CA ASP A 125 4.09 -9.51 14.36
C ASP A 125 4.04 -10.97 14.83
N ARG A 126 3.23 -11.81 14.18
CA ARG A 126 3.13 -13.23 14.53
C ARG A 126 4.44 -13.95 14.19
N PRO A 127 4.98 -14.77 15.12
CA PRO A 127 6.13 -15.61 14.81
C PRO A 127 5.83 -16.50 13.60
N LEU A 128 6.78 -16.59 12.66
CA LEU A 128 6.72 -17.60 11.61
C LEU A 128 6.85 -18.97 12.27
N HIS A 129 5.80 -19.78 12.20
CA HIS A 129 5.86 -21.14 12.71
C HIS A 129 6.54 -22.05 11.68
N ASP A 130 7.71 -22.53 12.09
CA ASP A 130 8.52 -23.62 11.52
C ASP A 130 9.58 -23.27 10.44
N HIS A 131 10.67 -24.03 10.50
CA HIS A 131 11.97 -23.81 9.83
C HIS A 131 11.97 -23.95 8.29
N ASN A 132 10.79 -24.01 7.66
CA ASN A 132 10.65 -24.22 6.21
C ASN A 132 10.28 -22.95 5.42
N ASP A 133 9.97 -21.84 6.10
CA ASP A 133 9.53 -20.62 5.41
C ASP A 133 10.62 -19.54 5.28
N VAL A 134 11.89 -19.91 5.51
CA VAL A 134 13.06 -19.08 5.23
C VAL A 134 13.59 -19.47 3.86
N ILE A 135 13.25 -18.68 2.84
CA ILE A 135 13.87 -18.80 1.51
C ILE A 135 15.29 -18.22 1.66
N TRP A 136 16.30 -19.08 1.49
CA TRP A 136 17.73 -18.74 1.50
C TRP A 136 18.12 -17.88 0.29
#